data_AF-A0A949UDG1-F1
#
_entry.id   AF-A0A949UDG1-F1
#
_cell.length_a   1.000
_cell.length_b   1.000
_cell.length_c   1.000
_cell.angle_alpha   90.00
_cell.angle_beta   90.00
_cell.angle_gamma   90.00
#
_symmetry.space_group_name_H-M   'P 1'
#
loop_
_entity.id
_entity.type
_entity.pdbx_description
1 polymer ?
#
loop_
_entity_poly.entity_id
_entity_poly.type
_entity_poly.pdbx_seq_one_letter_code
_entity_poly.pdbx_strand_id
1 'polypeptide(L)'
;MSRPWFGPILLLALLIPSADAKDKKKVLPAYVLQARTVLVVIDPDTGIDPAHPNANRIARTDVEAALLTWGRFTLVTDAQTADLVISVRHGNGKTVNSTIGGVPNDRPVIFQPSDSGIHVGAQQGRNTPITDPTAAPPVGAHPQTEIGSSEDSFVVYRGQVEYPLDAPPIWRYNAKDALNSPTVPAVTQFRKMIEETEKQLSQKKP
;
A
#
# COMPACT_ATOMS: atom_id res chain seq x y z
N MET A 1 -26.76 60.47 41.66
CA MET A 1 -25.52 60.36 40.86
C MET A 1 -24.92 58.98 41.13
N SER A 2 -24.65 58.22 40.06
CA SER A 2 -23.79 57.01 40.02
C SER A 2 -24.35 55.65 40.49
N ARG A 3 -24.74 54.80 39.51
CA ARG A 3 -24.73 53.32 39.58
C ARG A 3 -23.28 52.83 39.40
N PRO A 4 -22.93 51.63 39.91
CA PRO A 4 -22.71 50.50 38.99
C PRO A 4 -23.30 49.19 39.56
N TRP A 5 -24.13 48.41 38.85
CA TRP A 5 -23.84 47.59 37.67
C TRP A 5 -22.80 46.48 37.94
N PHE A 6 -23.27 45.36 38.50
CA PHE A 6 -22.61 44.05 38.40
C PHE A 6 -23.63 43.08 37.80
N GLY A 7 -23.40 42.72 36.53
CA GLY A 7 -24.29 41.86 35.77
C GLY A 7 -24.09 40.37 36.08
N PRO A 8 -25.08 39.51 35.77
CA PRO A 8 -24.90 38.07 35.83
C PRO A 8 -24.04 37.59 34.65
N ILE A 9 -22.98 36.84 34.95
CA ILE A 9 -22.15 36.12 33.98
C ILE A 9 -23.01 34.99 33.39
N LEU A 10 -23.52 35.20 32.18
CA LEU A 10 -24.11 34.14 31.37
C LEU A 10 -22.96 33.36 30.72
N LEU A 11 -22.67 32.17 31.25
CA LEU A 11 -21.72 31.24 30.66
C LEU A 11 -22.34 30.65 29.39
N LEU A 12 -22.11 31.32 28.25
CA LEU A 12 -22.49 30.81 26.94
C LEU A 12 -21.52 29.69 26.59
N ALA A 13 -21.92 28.44 26.88
CA ALA A 13 -21.24 27.26 26.39
C ALA A 13 -21.32 27.28 24.85
N LEU A 14 -20.21 27.69 24.23
CA LEU A 14 -20.01 27.63 22.79
C LEU A 14 -19.98 26.15 22.40
N LEU A 15 -21.14 25.58 22.07
CA LEU A 15 -21.20 24.37 21.26
C LEU A 15 -20.56 24.74 19.92
N ILE A 16 -19.29 24.38 19.76
CA ILE A 16 -18.65 24.36 18.46
C ILE A 16 -19.34 23.22 17.71
N PRO A 17 -20.14 23.47 16.66
CA PRO A 17 -20.47 22.39 15.76
C PRO A 17 -19.13 21.94 15.16
N SER A 18 -18.71 20.72 15.50
CA SER A 18 -17.71 20.02 14.71
C SER A 18 -18.24 20.01 13.29
N ALA A 19 -17.73 20.92 12.47
CA ALA A 19 -17.93 20.87 11.04
C ALA A 19 -17.22 19.59 10.59
N ASP A 20 -18.00 18.51 10.46
CA ASP A 20 -17.64 17.35 9.65
C ASP A 20 -17.13 17.91 8.32
N ALA A 21 -15.81 17.87 8.16
CA ALA A 21 -15.15 18.30 6.95
C ALA A 21 -15.70 17.41 5.85
N LYS A 22 -16.66 17.96 5.08
CA LYS A 22 -17.27 17.38 3.88
C LYS A 22 -16.33 16.34 3.27
N ASP A 23 -16.69 15.07 3.46
CA ASP A 23 -16.19 13.96 2.68
C ASP A 23 -16.45 14.31 1.21
N LYS A 24 -15.44 14.88 0.54
CA LYS A 24 -15.46 14.97 -0.92
C LYS A 24 -15.45 13.53 -1.36
N LYS A 25 -16.62 12.99 -1.72
CA LYS A 25 -16.80 11.63 -2.25
C LYS A 25 -15.57 11.29 -3.08
N LYS A 26 -14.73 10.39 -2.56
CA LYS A 26 -13.45 10.06 -3.18
C LYS A 26 -13.83 9.40 -4.51
N VAL A 27 -13.55 10.05 -5.63
CA VAL A 27 -13.84 9.51 -6.97
C VAL A 27 -12.50 9.07 -7.53
N LEU A 28 -12.39 7.80 -7.95
CA LEU A 28 -11.17 7.34 -8.59
C LEU A 28 -10.98 8.05 -9.95
N PRO A 29 -9.73 8.39 -10.32
CA PRO A 29 -9.44 8.95 -11.63
C PRO A 29 -9.89 8.03 -12.78
N ALA A 30 -10.27 8.61 -13.91
CA ALA A 30 -10.80 7.87 -15.06
C ALA A 30 -9.85 6.76 -15.57
N TYR A 31 -8.54 6.99 -15.49
CA TYR A 31 -7.55 5.98 -15.92
C TYR A 31 -7.58 4.71 -15.05
N VAL A 32 -7.97 4.79 -13.76
CA VAL A 32 -8.15 3.61 -12.90
C VAL A 32 -9.35 2.78 -13.37
N LEU A 33 -10.41 3.46 -13.84
CA LEU A 33 -11.61 2.81 -14.37
C LEU A 33 -11.40 2.20 -15.76
N GLN A 34 -10.33 2.59 -16.45
CA GLN A 34 -9.98 2.06 -17.77
C GLN A 34 -8.84 1.03 -17.71
N ALA A 35 -8.15 0.93 -16.57
CA ALA A 35 -7.02 0.04 -16.38
C ALA A 35 -7.39 -1.43 -16.64
N ARG A 36 -6.50 -2.13 -17.33
CA ARG A 36 -6.59 -3.55 -17.71
C ARG A 36 -5.39 -4.35 -17.25
N THR A 37 -4.22 -3.74 -17.12
CA THR A 37 -3.01 -4.43 -16.64
C THR A 37 -2.64 -3.97 -15.24
N VAL A 38 -2.16 -4.91 -14.43
CA VAL A 38 -1.73 -4.62 -13.07
C VAL A 38 -0.46 -5.39 -12.72
N LEU A 39 0.44 -4.72 -12.01
CA LEU A 39 1.61 -5.34 -11.39
C LEU A 39 1.42 -5.30 -9.87
N VAL A 40 1.67 -6.41 -9.18
CA VAL A 40 1.67 -6.47 -7.72
C VAL A 40 3.11 -6.60 -7.23
N VAL A 41 3.53 -5.73 -6.32
CA VAL A 41 4.88 -5.68 -5.76
C VAL A 41 4.82 -5.67 -4.23
N ILE A 42 5.85 -6.21 -3.60
CA ILE A 42 6.04 -6.03 -2.16
C ILE A 42 6.58 -4.63 -1.94
N ASP A 43 6.04 -3.90 -0.96
CA ASP A 43 6.55 -2.59 -0.54
C ASP A 43 8.06 -2.69 -0.24
N PRO A 44 8.92 -1.95 -0.98
CA PRO A 44 10.38 -2.08 -0.89
C PRO A 44 10.93 -1.67 0.48
N ASP A 45 10.22 -0.83 1.22
CA ASP A 45 10.61 -0.39 2.56
C ASP A 45 10.25 -1.42 3.63
N THR A 46 9.56 -2.50 3.26
CA THR A 46 9.17 -3.58 4.17
C THR A 46 10.31 -4.58 4.33
N GLY A 47 10.73 -4.79 5.56
CA GLY A 47 11.69 -5.83 5.93
C GLY A 47 11.05 -7.20 6.06
N ILE A 48 11.92 -8.20 6.23
CA ILE A 48 11.48 -9.58 6.44
C ILE A 48 11.16 -9.78 7.94
N ASP A 49 9.95 -10.26 8.24
CA ASP A 49 9.58 -10.72 9.59
C ASP A 49 10.28 -12.07 9.86
N PRO A 50 11.17 -12.18 10.86
CA PRO A 50 11.87 -13.43 11.15
C PRO A 50 10.93 -14.55 11.61
N ALA A 51 9.77 -14.23 12.19
CA ALA A 51 8.77 -15.24 12.59
C ALA A 51 7.99 -15.78 11.38
N HIS A 52 7.78 -14.93 10.36
CA HIS A 52 7.01 -15.27 9.16
C HIS A 52 7.72 -14.75 7.89
N PRO A 53 8.88 -15.33 7.52
CA PRO A 53 9.75 -14.77 6.48
C PRO A 53 9.12 -14.76 5.08
N ASN A 54 8.02 -15.50 4.87
CA ASN A 54 7.29 -15.55 3.61
C ASN A 54 5.99 -14.73 3.61
N ALA A 55 5.65 -14.02 4.69
CA ALA A 55 4.34 -13.36 4.84
C ALA A 55 4.04 -12.38 3.69
N ASN A 56 4.98 -11.51 3.33
CA ASN A 56 4.82 -10.58 2.21
C ASN A 56 4.68 -11.30 0.86
N ARG A 57 5.42 -12.40 0.66
CA ARG A 57 5.36 -13.18 -0.59
C ARG A 57 4.03 -13.91 -0.74
N ILE A 58 3.50 -14.46 0.36
CA ILE A 58 2.18 -15.09 0.42
C ILE A 58 1.12 -14.03 0.15
N ALA A 59 1.17 -12.88 0.84
CA ALA A 59 0.23 -11.78 0.64
C ALA A 59 0.19 -11.28 -0.82
N ARG A 60 1.34 -11.12 -1.48
CA ARG A 60 1.40 -10.80 -2.92
C ARG A 60 0.68 -11.87 -3.75
N THR A 61 1.00 -13.14 -3.51
CA THR A 61 0.43 -14.27 -4.26
C THR A 61 -1.08 -14.35 -4.08
N ASP A 62 -1.57 -14.13 -2.87
CA ASP A 62 -3.00 -14.13 -2.54
C ASP A 62 -3.72 -12.97 -3.24
N VAL A 63 -3.11 -11.77 -3.26
CA VAL A 63 -3.64 -10.61 -4.00
C VAL A 63 -3.68 -10.86 -5.50
N GLU A 64 -2.59 -11.39 -6.08
CA GLU A 64 -2.53 -11.77 -7.50
C GLU A 64 -3.64 -12.76 -7.86
N ALA A 65 -3.82 -13.82 -7.05
CA ALA A 65 -4.87 -14.80 -7.25
C ALA A 65 -6.28 -14.19 -7.14
N ALA A 66 -6.51 -13.29 -6.18
CA ALA A 66 -7.79 -12.60 -6.01
C ALA A 66 -8.09 -11.65 -7.19
N LEU A 67 -7.09 -10.93 -7.71
CA LEU A 67 -7.23 -10.06 -8.87
C LEU A 67 -7.53 -10.87 -10.15
N LEU A 68 -6.85 -12.02 -10.33
CA LEU A 68 -7.14 -12.95 -11.43
C LEU A 68 -8.54 -13.54 -11.32
N THR A 69 -8.96 -13.94 -10.12
CA THR A 69 -10.31 -14.47 -9.86
C THR A 69 -11.39 -13.44 -10.16
N TRP A 70 -11.13 -12.17 -9.87
CA TRP A 70 -12.02 -11.08 -10.25
C TRP A 70 -12.11 -10.93 -11.79
N GLY A 71 -11.04 -11.23 -12.52
CA GLY A 71 -11.05 -11.30 -13.99
C GLY A 71 -11.08 -9.93 -14.68
N ARG A 72 -10.95 -8.84 -13.93
CA ARG A 72 -10.89 -7.47 -14.48
C ARG A 72 -9.52 -7.09 -15.03
N PHE A 73 -8.46 -7.62 -14.40
CA PHE A 73 -7.08 -7.25 -14.72
C PHE A 73 -6.29 -8.45 -15.24
N THR A 74 -5.34 -8.17 -16.12
CA THR A 74 -4.25 -9.06 -16.50
C THR A 74 -3.01 -8.73 -15.68
N LEU A 75 -2.40 -9.74 -15.06
CA LEU A 75 -1.13 -9.56 -14.35
C LEU A 75 0.01 -9.36 -15.35
N VAL A 76 0.86 -8.38 -15.09
CA VAL A 76 2.10 -8.13 -15.85
C VAL A 76 3.29 -8.06 -14.89
N THR A 77 4.49 -8.23 -15.43
CA THR A 77 5.73 -8.30 -14.63
C THR A 77 6.55 -7.01 -14.63
N ASP A 78 6.15 -6.01 -15.42
CA ASP A 78 6.89 -4.76 -15.58
C ASP A 78 5.98 -3.54 -15.39
N ALA A 79 6.44 -2.57 -14.58
CA ALA A 79 5.67 -1.40 -14.20
C ALA A 79 5.37 -0.44 -15.36
N GLN A 80 6.20 -0.43 -16.41
CA GLN A 80 5.96 0.35 -17.63
C GLN A 80 4.82 -0.23 -18.47
N THR A 81 4.54 -1.53 -18.33
CA THR A 81 3.45 -2.21 -19.03
C THR A 81 2.16 -2.32 -18.20
N ALA A 82 2.25 -2.01 -16.90
CA ALA A 82 1.13 -2.04 -15.98
C ALA A 82 0.39 -0.70 -15.99
N ASP A 83 -0.93 -0.69 -16.14
CA ASP A 83 -1.74 0.52 -15.95
C ASP A 83 -1.77 0.94 -14.47
N LEU A 84 -1.74 -0.05 -13.57
CA LEU A 84 -1.71 0.12 -12.12
C LEU A 84 -0.57 -0.69 -11.50
N VAL A 85 0.10 -0.11 -10.50
CA VAL A 85 1.05 -0.83 -9.65
C VAL A 85 0.45 -0.91 -8.24
N ILE A 86 0.32 -2.11 -7.71
CA ILE A 86 -0.22 -2.37 -6.38
C ILE A 86 0.94 -2.77 -5.48
N SER A 87 1.24 -1.93 -4.49
CA SER A 87 2.19 -2.26 -3.44
C SER A 87 1.46 -2.92 -2.27
N VAL A 88 2.00 -4.04 -1.80
CA VAL A 88 1.47 -4.80 -0.66
C VAL A 88 2.50 -4.91 0.46
N ARG A 89 2.01 -4.80 1.69
CA ARG A 89 2.77 -5.07 2.91
C ARG A 89 1.93 -5.88 3.88
N HIS A 90 2.44 -7.02 4.33
CA HIS A 90 1.78 -7.80 5.38
C HIS A 90 2.07 -7.19 6.75
N GLY A 91 1.02 -6.94 7.52
CA GLY A 91 1.10 -6.47 8.90
C GLY A 91 1.34 -7.64 9.85
N ASN A 92 2.16 -7.44 10.87
CA ASN A 92 2.49 -8.48 11.86
C ASN A 92 1.81 -8.24 13.22
N GLY A 93 0.82 -7.35 13.27
CA GLY A 93 0.05 -7.06 14.49
C GLY A 93 0.82 -6.29 15.57
N LYS A 94 2.06 -5.87 15.30
CA LYS A 94 2.91 -5.14 16.25
C LYS A 94 3.23 -3.76 15.70
N THR A 95 3.18 -2.75 16.57
CA THR A 95 3.48 -1.34 16.23
C THR A 95 4.98 -1.07 16.11
N VAL A 96 5.81 -1.94 16.71
CA VAL A 96 7.27 -1.89 16.64
C VAL A 96 7.75 -3.28 16.27
N ASN A 97 8.54 -3.38 15.21
CA ASN A 97 9.07 -4.64 14.72
C ASN A 97 10.55 -4.60 14.47
N SER A 98 11.22 -5.66 14.90
CA SER A 98 12.56 -5.98 14.46
C SER A 98 12.45 -6.82 13.20
N THR A 99 12.70 -6.21 12.04
CA THR A 99 12.72 -6.88 10.74
C THR A 99 14.15 -6.89 10.19
N ILE A 100 14.37 -7.63 9.11
CA ILE A 100 15.64 -7.62 8.38
C ILE A 100 15.44 -6.77 7.14
N GLY A 101 16.13 -5.61 7.10
CA GLY A 101 16.15 -4.69 5.98
C GLY A 101 17.26 -5.00 4.98
N GLY A 102 17.22 -4.31 3.84
CA GLY A 102 18.28 -4.34 2.84
C GLY A 102 18.36 -5.63 2.01
N VAL A 103 17.38 -6.53 2.16
CA VAL A 103 17.24 -7.75 1.35
C VAL A 103 15.97 -7.68 0.50
N PRO A 104 16.05 -7.91 -0.83
CA PRO A 104 14.86 -7.95 -1.65
C PRO A 104 13.91 -9.08 -1.21
N ASN A 105 12.66 -8.74 -0.86
CA ASN A 105 11.62 -9.72 -0.52
C ASN A 105 11.29 -10.69 -1.67
N ASP A 106 11.72 -10.38 -2.90
CA ASP A 106 11.41 -11.14 -4.12
C ASP A 106 12.43 -12.21 -4.49
N ARG A 107 13.56 -12.31 -3.78
CA ARG A 107 14.59 -13.31 -4.08
C ARG A 107 14.42 -14.55 -3.20
N PRO A 108 14.41 -15.77 -3.75
CA PRO A 108 14.60 -16.95 -2.94
C PRO A 108 15.99 -16.86 -2.30
N VAL A 109 16.03 -16.73 -0.97
CA VAL A 109 17.27 -16.81 -0.20
C VAL A 109 17.70 -18.27 -0.20
N ILE A 110 18.59 -18.65 -1.13
CA ILE A 110 19.30 -19.91 -1.04
C ILE A 110 20.37 -19.72 0.03
N PHE A 111 20.10 -20.19 1.25
CA PHE A 111 21.15 -20.36 2.25
C PHE A 111 22.02 -21.53 1.79
N GLN A 112 23.11 -21.24 1.09
CA GLN A 112 24.17 -22.22 0.85
C GLN A 112 25.26 -21.97 1.91
N PRO A 113 25.38 -22.80 2.95
CA PRO A 113 26.55 -22.74 3.82
C PRO A 113 27.74 -23.26 2.99
N SER A 114 28.74 -22.42 2.73
CA SER A 114 30.06 -22.90 2.31
C SER A 114 31.13 -22.18 3.11
N ASP A 115 32.16 -22.93 3.47
CA ASP A 115 33.21 -22.57 4.43
C ASP A 115 34.18 -21.49 3.93
N SER A 116 33.91 -20.84 2.79
CA SER A 116 34.87 -19.92 2.16
C SER A 116 34.18 -18.95 1.20
N GLY A 117 33.73 -17.79 1.70
CA GLY A 117 33.41 -16.61 0.89
C GLY A 117 32.02 -16.61 0.24
N ILE A 118 31.23 -15.57 0.54
CA ILE A 118 29.90 -15.37 -0.06
C ILE A 118 30.07 -14.81 -1.47
N HIS A 119 29.77 -15.62 -2.49
CA HIS A 119 29.56 -15.16 -3.86
C HIS A 119 28.06 -15.08 -4.16
N VAL A 120 27.52 -13.86 -4.21
CA VAL A 120 26.13 -13.59 -4.61
C VAL A 120 26.05 -13.58 -6.15
N GLY A 121 25.66 -14.70 -6.75
CA GLY A 121 25.34 -14.77 -8.18
C GLY A 121 23.94 -14.19 -8.45
N ALA A 122 23.84 -13.03 -9.10
CA ALA A 122 22.57 -12.43 -9.49
C ALA A 122 22.21 -12.84 -10.94
N GLN A 123 21.22 -13.71 -11.11
CA GLN A 123 20.61 -13.95 -12.41
C GLN A 123 19.51 -12.90 -12.65
N GLN A 124 19.80 -11.94 -13.53
CA GLN A 124 18.99 -10.75 -13.76
C GLN A 124 18.00 -10.96 -14.92
N GLY A 125 16.71 -11.14 -14.60
CA GLY A 125 15.63 -10.71 -15.49
C GLY A 125 15.52 -9.19 -15.39
N ARG A 126 15.53 -8.49 -16.52
CA ARG A 126 15.71 -7.03 -16.58
C ARG A 126 14.36 -6.31 -16.37
N ASN A 127 13.86 -6.28 -15.13
CA ASN A 127 12.67 -5.50 -14.78
C ASN A 127 13.05 -4.03 -14.53
N THR A 128 12.20 -3.09 -14.93
CA THR A 128 12.40 -1.66 -14.66
C THR A 128 12.30 -1.34 -13.15
N PRO A 129 13.13 -0.43 -12.60
CA PRO A 129 13.04 -0.05 -11.19
C PRO A 129 11.71 0.63 -10.89
N ILE A 130 11.10 0.27 -9.75
CA ILE A 130 9.80 0.78 -9.29
C ILE A 130 9.92 1.95 -8.29
N THR A 131 11.15 2.20 -7.82
CA THR A 131 11.60 3.28 -6.94
C THR A 131 12.94 3.82 -7.45
N ASP A 132 13.25 5.09 -7.15
CA ASP A 132 14.52 5.71 -7.55
C ASP A 132 15.74 4.98 -6.93
N PRO A 133 16.67 4.44 -7.75
CA PRO A 133 17.86 3.73 -7.25
C PRO A 133 18.92 4.64 -6.60
N THR A 134 18.81 5.97 -6.76
CA THR A 134 19.70 6.94 -6.08
C THR A 134 19.25 7.30 -4.67
N ALA A 135 18.04 6.92 -4.28
CA ALA A 135 17.63 6.87 -2.88
C ALA A 135 18.36 5.69 -2.21
N ALA A 136 19.56 5.97 -1.67
CA ALA A 136 20.43 5.09 -0.87
C ALA A 136 20.33 3.57 -1.15
N PRO A 137 21.32 2.93 -1.80
CA PRO A 137 21.28 1.49 -2.04
C PRO A 137 21.21 0.72 -0.71
N PRO A 138 20.46 -0.41 -0.67
CA PRO A 138 20.35 -1.22 0.55
C PRO A 138 21.74 -1.73 0.96
N VAL A 139 22.18 -1.35 2.16
CA VAL A 139 23.49 -1.68 2.74
C VAL A 139 23.46 -3.10 3.31
N GLY A 140 23.42 -4.12 2.45
CA GLY A 140 23.40 -5.52 2.87
C GLY A 140 22.24 -5.89 3.80
N ALA A 141 22.20 -7.14 4.28
CA ALA A 141 21.22 -7.54 5.28
C ALA A 141 21.56 -6.89 6.62
N HIS A 142 20.67 -6.05 7.15
CA HIS A 142 20.84 -5.45 8.47
C HIS A 142 19.56 -5.58 9.30
N PRO A 143 19.66 -5.81 10.62
CA PRO A 143 18.52 -5.62 11.51
C PRO A 143 17.99 -4.19 11.35
N GLN A 144 16.69 -4.03 11.21
CA GLN A 144 16.04 -2.73 11.20
C GLN A 144 14.86 -2.74 12.16
N THR A 145 14.56 -1.57 12.73
CA THR A 145 13.36 -1.37 13.52
C THR A 145 12.34 -0.63 12.67
N GLU A 146 11.28 -1.31 12.29
CA GLU A 146 10.14 -0.70 11.62
C GLU A 146 9.13 -0.25 12.66
N ILE A 147 8.97 1.07 12.77
CA ILE A 147 7.88 1.71 13.48
C ILE A 147 6.82 2.04 12.44
N GLY A 148 5.75 1.27 12.40
CA GLY A 148 4.78 1.33 11.31
C GLY A 148 3.40 0.81 11.71
N SER A 149 2.46 0.90 10.77
CA SER A 149 1.14 0.31 10.96
C SER A 149 1.28 -1.19 11.16
N SER A 150 0.71 -1.70 12.25
CA SER A 150 0.63 -3.14 12.56
C SER A 150 -0.27 -3.92 11.58
N GLU A 151 -0.98 -3.20 10.72
CA GLU A 151 -1.97 -3.70 9.78
C GLU A 151 -1.37 -3.95 8.41
N ASP A 152 -2.05 -4.80 7.65
CA ASP A 152 -1.75 -5.01 6.24
C ASP A 152 -2.00 -3.72 5.45
N SER A 153 -1.24 -3.52 4.39
CA SER A 153 -1.38 -2.38 3.49
C SER A 153 -1.55 -2.84 2.05
N PHE A 154 -2.55 -2.26 1.38
CA PHE A 154 -2.79 -2.37 -0.06
C PHE A 154 -2.82 -0.95 -0.63
N VAL A 155 -1.86 -0.61 -1.48
CA VAL A 155 -1.70 0.74 -2.00
C VAL A 155 -1.62 0.70 -3.52
N VAL A 156 -2.47 1.50 -4.17
CA VAL A 156 -2.58 1.57 -5.63
C VAL A 156 -1.90 2.83 -6.14
N TYR A 157 -0.93 2.62 -7.01
CA TYR A 157 -0.17 3.65 -7.72
C TYR A 157 -0.50 3.61 -9.21
N ARG A 158 -0.20 4.72 -9.88
CA ARG A 158 -0.30 4.81 -11.33
C ARG A 158 0.90 4.07 -11.93
N GLY A 159 0.68 3.13 -12.84
CA GLY A 159 1.77 2.55 -13.64
C GLY A 159 2.07 3.39 -14.89
N GLN A 160 2.90 2.89 -15.81
CA GLN A 160 3.34 3.64 -17.01
C GLN A 160 4.02 4.98 -16.68
N VAL A 161 4.62 5.09 -15.50
CA VAL A 161 5.40 6.25 -15.05
C VAL A 161 6.74 5.78 -14.52
N GLU A 162 7.70 6.68 -14.47
CA GLU A 162 8.97 6.42 -13.81
C GLU A 162 8.76 6.38 -12.29
N TYR A 163 9.35 5.37 -11.63
CA TYR A 163 9.27 5.14 -10.19
C TYR A 163 7.86 5.28 -9.58
N PRO A 164 6.90 4.41 -9.94
CA PRO A 164 5.51 4.53 -9.52
C PRO A 164 5.27 4.67 -8.02
N LEU A 165 6.14 4.09 -7.19
CA LEU A 165 6.00 4.08 -5.73
C LEU A 165 6.43 5.40 -5.09
N ASP A 166 7.20 6.23 -5.80
CA ASP A 166 7.65 7.55 -5.33
C ASP A 166 6.55 8.62 -5.55
N ALA A 167 5.52 8.30 -6.34
CA ALA A 167 4.38 9.16 -6.58
C ALA A 167 3.30 9.02 -5.49
N PRO A 168 2.44 10.04 -5.28
CA PRO A 168 1.33 9.93 -4.34
C PRO A 168 0.39 8.77 -4.68
N PRO A 169 -0.06 7.98 -3.69
CA PRO A 169 -0.95 6.86 -3.95
C PRO A 169 -2.33 7.34 -4.38
N ILE A 170 -2.91 6.66 -5.37
CA ILE A 170 -4.25 6.94 -5.88
C ILE A 170 -5.29 6.49 -4.86
N TRP A 171 -5.04 5.32 -4.28
CA TRP A 171 -5.92 4.70 -3.31
C TRP A 171 -5.10 3.84 -2.35
N ARG A 172 -5.60 3.73 -1.12
CA ARG A 172 -4.96 2.98 -0.04
C ARG A 172 -6.05 2.34 0.80
N TYR A 173 -5.80 1.12 1.21
CA TYR A 173 -6.55 0.44 2.24
C TYR A 173 -5.60 -0.24 3.22
N ASN A 174 -5.78 0.07 4.50
CA ASN A 174 -5.08 -0.57 5.59
C ASN A 174 -6.11 -1.19 6.52
N ALA A 175 -5.95 -2.45 6.85
CA ALA A 175 -6.74 -3.13 7.86
C ALA A 175 -6.03 -4.40 8.28
N LYS A 176 -6.37 -4.90 9.46
CA LYS A 176 -5.94 -6.22 9.89
C LYS A 176 -6.44 -7.31 8.92
N ASP A 177 -5.58 -8.26 8.58
CA ASP A 177 -5.91 -9.42 7.74
C ASP A 177 -6.48 -9.04 6.34
N ALA A 178 -6.16 -7.83 5.84
CA ALA A 178 -6.68 -7.31 4.59
C ALA A 178 -6.13 -8.02 3.36
N LEU A 179 -4.98 -8.70 3.48
CA LEU A 179 -4.32 -9.41 2.38
C LEU A 179 -4.50 -10.94 2.49
N ASN A 180 -5.17 -11.42 3.53
CA ASN A 180 -5.29 -12.85 3.79
C ASN A 180 -6.30 -13.53 2.85
N SER A 181 -5.85 -14.59 2.19
CA SER A 181 -6.69 -15.55 1.49
C SER A 181 -7.71 -16.22 2.43
N PRO A 182 -8.89 -16.66 1.93
CA PRO A 182 -9.32 -16.68 0.53
C PRO A 182 -10.07 -15.44 0.04
N THR A 183 -10.44 -14.53 0.95
CA THR A 183 -11.32 -13.42 0.61
C THR A 183 -10.57 -12.16 0.18
N VAL A 184 -9.31 -12.01 0.62
CA VAL A 184 -8.44 -10.85 0.38
C VAL A 184 -9.23 -9.53 0.46
N PRO A 185 -9.65 -9.11 1.67
CA PRO A 185 -10.56 -7.98 1.87
C PRO A 185 -10.17 -6.70 1.13
N ALA A 186 -8.87 -6.43 0.99
CA ALA A 186 -8.37 -5.27 0.26
C ALA A 186 -8.83 -5.23 -1.21
N VAL A 187 -8.79 -6.37 -1.91
CA VAL A 187 -9.26 -6.48 -3.30
C VAL A 187 -10.78 -6.26 -3.38
N THR A 188 -11.52 -6.78 -2.41
CA THR A 188 -12.97 -6.55 -2.30
C THR A 188 -13.29 -5.06 -2.11
N GLN A 189 -12.55 -4.36 -1.26
CA GLN A 189 -12.74 -2.92 -1.04
C GLN A 189 -12.36 -2.10 -2.28
N PHE A 190 -11.28 -2.47 -2.96
CA PHE A 190 -10.89 -1.80 -4.20
C PHE A 190 -11.94 -1.98 -5.30
N ARG A 191 -12.49 -3.20 -5.43
CA ARG A 191 -13.62 -3.47 -6.33
C ARG A 191 -14.82 -2.60 -6.03
N LYS A 192 -15.24 -2.54 -4.77
CA LYS A 192 -16.36 -1.68 -4.33
C LYS A 192 -16.11 -0.22 -4.68
N MET A 193 -14.90 0.28 -4.47
CA MET A 193 -14.50 1.65 -4.79
C MET A 193 -14.63 1.96 -6.28
N ILE A 194 -14.22 1.02 -7.15
CA ILE A 194 -14.37 1.15 -8.61
C ILE A 194 -15.85 1.19 -8.99
N GLU A 195 -16.65 0.23 -8.50
CA GLU A 195 -18.08 0.15 -8.81
C GLU A 195 -18.85 1.39 -8.31
N GLU A 196 -18.52 1.91 -7.14
CA GLU A 196 -19.11 3.13 -6.61
C GLU A 196 -18.74 4.34 -7.48
N THR A 197 -17.47 4.45 -7.88
CA THR A 197 -17.01 5.52 -8.76
C THR A 197 -17.73 5.47 -10.11
N GLU A 198 -17.86 4.30 -10.73
CA GLU A 198 -18.57 4.11 -12.00
C GLU A 198 -20.05 4.51 -11.90
N LYS A 199 -20.73 4.12 -10.81
CA LYS A 199 -22.12 4.52 -10.54
C LYS A 199 -22.27 6.03 -10.38
N GLN A 200 -21.39 6.66 -9.60
CA GLN A 200 -21.41 8.11 -9.37
C GLN A 200 -21.17 8.90 -10.67
N LEU A 201 -20.30 8.42 -11.56
CA LEU A 201 -20.07 9.05 -12.86
C LEU A 201 -21.24 8.88 -13.82
N SER A 202 -21.90 7.72 -13.80
CA SER A 202 -23.07 7.44 -14.64
C SER A 202 -24.29 8.30 -14.27
N GLN A 203 -24.49 8.57 -12.97
CA GLN A 203 -25.57 9.45 -12.48
C GLN A 203 -25.34 10.94 -12.78
N LYS A 204 -24.11 11.34 -13.08
CA LYS A 204 -23.75 12.74 -13.39
C LYS A 204 -23.81 13.06 -14.88
N LYS A 205 -24.02 12.07 -15.74
CA LYS A 205 -24.11 12.26 -17.19
C LYS A 205 -25.55 12.73 -17.52
N PRO A 206 -25.74 13.95 -18.06
CA PRO A 206 -27.06 14.49 -18.38
C PRO A 206 -27.73 13.75 -19.55
#